data_AF-A0A6P0JRL4-F1
#
_entry.id   AF-A0A6P0JRL4-F1
#
_cell.length_a   1.000
_cell.length_b   1.000
_cell.length_c   1.000
_cell.angle_alpha   90.00
_cell.angle_beta   90.00
_cell.angle_gamma   90.00
#
_symmetry.space_group_name_H-M   'P 1'
#
loop_
_entity.id
_entity.type
_entity.pdbx_description
1 polymer ?
#
loop_
_entity_poly.entity_id
_entity_poly.type
_entity_poly.pdbx_seq_one_letter_code
_entity_poly.pdbx_strand_id
1 'polypeptide(L)'
;RYLDEQDFIEIETPVLQGEAGGADARPFKTYHNTLQMELYLRIATELHLKRLIVGGFEKVFELGRIFRNEGVSTKHNPEFTSIEIYQAYADYYDMMALTENLITTAAQDVLGTLKLTYQDQEIDLTPPWRRVTMHEIIKEVTGLDFNTFGTVEEAKKAAEQAGIGVPEACKTMGHLLNETFEQKVEATLIQPTFILDYPKEISPLTKPHRSKPGLVERFELFIVGRETANSFSELTDPIDQRERLEIQAAKKAAGDLEAQGVDEDFLAALEYGMPPTGGLGIGIDRLVMLLTNAPSIRDVIAFPLLKSSSAVAQSVDYDAEKKILNIEFNNGSVYYYNDVPESVYKELKNAPSMGQYFNQFIQDKYGCDRVK
;
A
#
# COMPACT_ATOMS: atom_id res chain seq x y z
N ARG A 1 1.36 12.90 -21.40
CA ARG A 1 1.48 12.67 -22.86
C ARG A 1 0.66 11.47 -23.31
N TYR A 2 1.05 10.22 -23.01
CA TYR A 2 0.29 9.05 -23.47
C TYR A 2 -1.20 9.13 -23.09
N LEU A 3 -1.52 9.47 -21.84
CA LEU A 3 -2.93 9.61 -21.40
C LEU A 3 -3.65 10.77 -22.10
N ASP A 4 -3.00 11.92 -22.28
CA ASP A 4 -3.55 13.06 -23.03
C ASP A 4 -3.88 12.66 -24.48
N GLU A 5 -3.02 11.88 -25.13
CA GLU A 5 -3.22 11.34 -26.48
C GLU A 5 -4.32 10.27 -26.55
N GLN A 6 -4.74 9.73 -25.40
CA GLN A 6 -5.87 8.82 -25.25
C GLN A 6 -7.15 9.54 -24.74
N ASP A 7 -7.16 10.88 -24.81
CA ASP A 7 -8.26 11.77 -24.41
C ASP A 7 -8.61 11.72 -22.91
N PHE A 8 -7.66 11.37 -22.05
CA PHE A 8 -7.83 11.53 -20.61
C PHE A 8 -7.58 12.98 -20.18
N ILE A 9 -8.37 13.45 -19.23
CA ILE A 9 -8.24 14.79 -18.65
C ILE A 9 -7.49 14.68 -17.32
N GLU A 10 -6.41 15.45 -17.17
CA GLU A 10 -5.71 15.60 -15.89
C GLU A 10 -6.57 16.45 -14.93
N ILE A 11 -6.79 15.94 -13.72
CA ILE A 11 -7.58 16.59 -12.68
C ILE A 11 -6.75 16.69 -11.39
N GLU A 12 -6.94 17.77 -10.64
CA GLU A 12 -6.45 17.91 -9.28
C GLU A 12 -7.62 17.79 -8.28
N THR A 13 -7.58 16.79 -7.40
CA THR A 13 -8.57 16.59 -6.33
C THR A 13 -8.04 17.04 -4.96
N PRO A 14 -8.90 17.21 -3.94
CA PRO A 14 -8.47 17.67 -2.62
C PRO A 14 -7.40 16.79 -1.97
N VAL A 15 -6.32 17.43 -1.51
CA VAL A 15 -5.29 16.80 -0.66
C VAL A 15 -5.76 16.65 0.80
N LEU A 16 -6.54 17.62 1.28
CA LEU A 16 -7.16 17.61 2.60
C LEU A 16 -8.60 17.12 2.46
N GLN A 17 -8.95 16.07 3.20
CA GLN A 17 -10.24 15.40 3.12
C GLN A 17 -10.92 15.37 4.50
N GLY A 18 -12.25 15.45 4.52
CA GLY A 18 -13.04 15.34 5.75
C GLY A 18 -13.05 13.91 6.31
N GLU A 19 -13.00 12.93 5.43
CA GLU A 19 -12.85 11.50 5.75
C GLU A 19 -11.74 10.92 4.86
N ALA A 20 -10.88 10.07 5.43
CA ALA A 20 -9.88 9.34 4.66
C ALA A 20 -10.48 8.03 4.14
N GLY A 21 -10.40 7.81 2.83
CA GLY A 21 -10.90 6.60 2.18
C GLY A 21 -10.27 6.37 0.80
N GLY A 22 -10.69 5.29 0.15
CA GLY A 22 -10.16 4.87 -1.16
C GLY A 22 -8.93 3.95 -1.08
N ALA A 23 -8.41 3.67 0.12
CA ALA A 23 -7.37 2.68 0.36
C ALA A 23 -7.42 2.21 1.82
N ASP A 24 -6.86 1.03 2.09
CA ASP A 24 -6.67 0.53 3.44
C ASP A 24 -5.29 0.98 3.93
N ALA A 25 -5.26 2.14 4.61
CA ALA A 25 -4.03 2.75 5.10
C ALA A 25 -4.32 3.73 6.24
N ARG A 26 -3.39 3.84 7.19
CA ARG A 26 -3.52 4.79 8.29
C ARG A 26 -3.27 6.22 7.79
N PRO A 27 -4.20 7.18 7.93
CA PRO A 27 -4.01 8.54 7.45
C PRO A 27 -3.16 9.39 8.42
N PHE A 28 -2.56 10.45 7.89
CA PHE A 28 -2.12 11.59 8.70
C PHE A 28 -3.31 12.47 9.05
N LYS A 29 -3.40 12.90 10.31
CA LYS A 29 -4.45 13.80 10.81
C LYS A 29 -3.90 15.22 10.97
N THR A 30 -4.73 16.21 10.68
CA THR A 30 -4.46 17.63 10.90
C THR A 30 -5.73 18.35 11.36
N TYR A 31 -5.62 19.64 11.67
CA TYR A 31 -6.74 20.43 12.20
C TYR A 31 -6.81 21.80 11.52
N HIS A 32 -7.99 22.16 11.02
CA HIS A 32 -8.25 23.46 10.45
C HIS A 32 -8.68 24.45 11.53
N ASN A 33 -7.78 25.33 11.97
CA ASN A 33 -8.02 26.24 13.11
C ASN A 33 -9.26 27.14 12.97
N THR A 34 -9.49 27.75 11.80
CA THR A 34 -10.62 28.69 11.61
C THR A 34 -11.98 27.98 11.53
N LEU A 35 -12.06 26.84 10.83
CA LEU A 35 -13.27 26.03 10.69
C LEU A 35 -13.48 25.09 11.88
N GLN A 36 -12.50 24.98 12.76
CA GLN A 36 -12.50 24.15 13.96
C GLN A 36 -12.80 22.66 13.68
N MET A 37 -12.27 22.12 12.59
CA MET A 37 -12.54 20.75 12.15
C MET A 37 -11.26 19.94 11.95
N GLU A 38 -11.36 18.64 12.21
CA GLU A 38 -10.34 17.66 11.84
C GLU A 38 -10.33 17.46 10.31
N LEU A 39 -9.14 17.26 9.76
CA LEU A 39 -8.93 16.93 8.36
C LEU A 39 -7.87 15.82 8.27
N TYR A 40 -7.89 15.11 7.16
CA TYR A 40 -6.98 14.04 6.86
C TYR A 40 -6.21 14.36 5.58
N LEU A 41 -4.91 14.05 5.55
CA LEU A 41 -4.22 13.98 4.27
C LEU A 41 -4.70 12.73 3.53
N ARG A 42 -4.98 12.88 2.23
CA ARG A 42 -5.51 11.80 1.40
C ARG A 42 -4.59 10.57 1.36
N ILE A 43 -5.21 9.39 1.47
CA ILE A 43 -4.56 8.07 1.36
C ILE A 43 -4.74 7.43 -0.04
N ALA A 44 -5.63 8.02 -0.85
CA ALA A 44 -5.94 7.72 -2.25
C ALA A 44 -6.66 8.93 -2.87
N THR A 45 -6.71 9.01 -4.20
CA THR A 45 -7.54 10.00 -4.93
C THR A 45 -8.90 9.44 -5.36
N GLU A 46 -9.08 8.13 -5.19
CA GLU A 46 -10.14 7.30 -5.77
C GLU A 46 -11.54 7.87 -5.61
N LEU A 47 -11.95 8.15 -4.37
CA LEU A 47 -13.33 8.54 -4.10
C LEU A 47 -13.70 9.88 -4.75
N HIS A 48 -12.74 10.80 -4.93
CA HIS A 48 -13.00 12.08 -5.58
C HIS A 48 -13.03 11.96 -7.11
N LEU A 49 -12.12 11.15 -7.68
CA LEU A 49 -12.11 10.88 -9.12
C LEU A 49 -13.41 10.15 -9.54
N LYS A 50 -13.91 9.21 -8.74
CA LYS A 50 -15.22 8.57 -8.97
C LYS A 50 -16.39 9.56 -8.97
N ARG A 51 -16.36 10.57 -8.08
CA ARG A 51 -17.38 11.64 -8.10
C ARG A 51 -17.35 12.45 -9.40
N LEU A 52 -16.20 12.61 -10.05
CA LEU A 52 -16.12 13.23 -11.38
C LEU A 52 -16.71 12.33 -12.47
N ILE A 53 -16.50 11.01 -12.37
CA ILE A 53 -17.16 10.05 -13.27
C ILE A 53 -18.69 10.16 -13.16
N VAL A 54 -19.22 10.23 -11.93
CA VAL A 54 -20.66 10.53 -11.69
C VAL A 54 -21.06 11.88 -12.30
N GLY A 55 -20.19 12.89 -12.19
CA GLY A 55 -20.38 14.21 -12.78
C GLY A 55 -20.34 14.27 -14.31
N GLY A 56 -20.08 13.15 -14.99
CA GLY A 56 -20.07 13.03 -16.45
C GLY A 56 -18.70 13.19 -17.11
N PHE A 57 -17.61 13.24 -16.35
CA PHE A 57 -16.27 13.16 -16.92
C PHE A 57 -15.93 11.70 -17.21
N GLU A 58 -15.87 11.32 -18.49
CA GLU A 58 -15.73 9.89 -18.85
C GLU A 58 -14.30 9.34 -18.73
N LYS A 59 -13.28 10.20 -18.85
CA LYS A 59 -11.87 9.79 -18.80
C LYS A 59 -11.06 10.82 -18.00
N VAL A 60 -10.66 10.46 -16.79
CA VAL A 60 -9.89 11.35 -15.91
C VAL A 60 -8.69 10.63 -15.34
N PHE A 61 -7.65 11.39 -15.03
CA PHE A 61 -6.55 10.91 -14.20
C PHE A 61 -6.03 12.01 -13.29
N GLU A 62 -5.39 11.61 -12.20
CA GLU A 62 -4.60 12.49 -11.37
C GLU A 62 -3.23 11.87 -11.12
N LEU A 63 -2.17 12.61 -11.43
CA LEU A 63 -0.80 12.31 -11.01
C LEU A 63 -0.49 13.17 -9.77
N GLY A 64 -0.46 12.57 -8.59
CA GLY A 64 -0.46 13.34 -7.36
C GLY A 64 0.21 12.65 -6.17
N ARG A 65 0.37 13.40 -5.09
CA ARG A 65 0.94 12.89 -3.84
C ARG A 65 -0.12 12.17 -3.00
N ILE A 66 0.25 11.02 -2.46
CA ILE A 66 -0.50 10.24 -1.47
C ILE A 66 0.28 10.22 -0.16
N PHE A 67 -0.43 10.22 0.97
CA PHE A 67 0.17 10.29 2.30
C PHE A 67 -0.33 9.13 3.18
N ARG A 68 0.57 8.23 3.59
CA ARG A 68 0.25 7.10 4.47
C ARG A 68 1.15 7.13 5.70
N ASN A 69 0.53 7.10 6.88
CA ASN A 69 1.20 7.17 8.17
C ASN A 69 1.72 5.79 8.61
N GLU A 70 2.67 5.30 7.82
CA GLU A 70 3.25 3.96 7.89
C GLU A 70 4.78 4.04 8.06
N GLY A 71 5.43 2.87 8.21
CA GLY A 71 6.87 2.78 8.35
C GLY A 71 7.65 3.13 7.08
N VAL A 72 8.83 3.73 7.23
CA VAL A 72 9.78 3.95 6.14
C VAL A 72 10.57 2.67 5.86
N SER A 73 10.68 2.26 4.59
CA SER A 73 11.50 1.12 4.16
C SER A 73 12.27 1.43 2.86
N THR A 74 12.92 0.43 2.27
CA THR A 74 13.47 0.54 0.91
C THR A 74 12.38 0.60 -0.17
N LYS A 75 11.14 0.26 0.19
CA LYS A 75 9.97 0.22 -0.71
C LYS A 75 8.91 1.29 -0.39
N HIS A 76 8.94 1.89 0.80
CA HIS A 76 7.88 2.76 1.30
C HIS A 76 8.44 4.08 1.81
N ASN A 77 7.80 5.18 1.39
CA ASN A 77 7.99 6.53 1.90
C ASN A 77 6.61 7.08 2.30
N PRO A 78 6.45 7.76 3.45
CA PRO A 78 5.14 8.20 3.94
C PRO A 78 4.39 9.17 3.04
N GLU A 79 5.12 9.88 2.17
CA GLU A 79 4.55 10.60 1.04
C GLU A 79 5.13 10.03 -0.26
N PHE A 80 4.27 9.63 -1.19
CA PHE A 80 4.70 8.99 -2.44
C PHE A 80 3.77 9.38 -3.59
N THR A 81 4.29 9.33 -4.81
CA THR A 81 3.56 9.72 -6.01
C THR A 81 2.84 8.51 -6.59
N SER A 82 1.54 8.64 -6.79
CA SER A 82 0.75 7.71 -7.59
C SER A 82 0.13 8.44 -8.77
N ILE A 83 -0.23 7.66 -9.79
CA ILE A 83 -1.23 8.07 -10.76
C ILE A 83 -2.46 7.22 -10.55
N GLU A 84 -3.63 7.84 -10.48
CA GLU A 84 -4.91 7.14 -10.52
C GLU A 84 -5.70 7.58 -11.74
N ILE A 85 -6.30 6.62 -12.43
CA ILE A 85 -6.94 6.78 -13.73
C ILE A 85 -8.31 6.12 -13.68
N TYR A 86 -9.33 6.80 -14.19
CA TYR A 86 -10.70 6.27 -14.27
C TYR A 86 -11.26 6.48 -15.67
N GLN A 87 -11.85 5.42 -16.21
CA GLN A 87 -12.49 5.42 -17.52
C GLN A 87 -13.89 4.81 -17.44
N ALA A 88 -14.90 5.61 -17.74
CA ALA A 88 -16.28 5.16 -17.92
C ALA A 88 -16.37 4.18 -19.11
N TYR A 89 -17.31 3.25 -18.99
CA TYR A 89 -17.59 2.16 -19.92
C TYR A 89 -16.43 1.20 -20.17
N ALA A 90 -15.44 1.18 -19.28
CA ALA A 90 -14.34 0.23 -19.27
C ALA A 90 -14.49 -0.81 -18.16
N ASP A 91 -13.80 -1.94 -18.30
CA ASP A 91 -13.60 -2.92 -17.24
C ASP A 91 -12.11 -3.18 -16.96
N TYR A 92 -11.83 -4.09 -16.02
CA TYR A 92 -10.46 -4.45 -15.65
C TYR A 92 -9.61 -5.03 -16.80
N TYR A 93 -10.20 -5.58 -17.87
CA TYR A 93 -9.45 -6.00 -19.07
C TYR A 93 -8.98 -4.81 -19.89
N ASP A 94 -9.82 -3.78 -20.02
CA ASP A 94 -9.42 -2.52 -20.64
C ASP A 94 -8.30 -1.87 -19.84
N MET A 95 -8.38 -1.90 -18.50
CA MET A 95 -7.33 -1.37 -17.62
C MET A 95 -6.03 -2.18 -17.69
N MET A 96 -6.07 -3.50 -17.89
CA MET A 96 -4.86 -4.29 -18.18
C MET A 96 -4.18 -3.82 -19.46
N ALA A 97 -4.95 -3.66 -20.55
CA ALA A 97 -4.42 -3.18 -21.83
C ALA A 97 -3.86 -1.76 -21.72
N LEU A 98 -4.56 -0.87 -21.01
CA LEU A 98 -4.10 0.49 -20.72
C LEU A 98 -2.77 0.46 -19.94
N THR A 99 -2.66 -0.40 -18.93
CA THR A 99 -1.45 -0.55 -18.10
C THR A 99 -0.25 -1.02 -18.93
N GLU A 100 -0.44 -2.07 -19.75
CA GLU A 100 0.60 -2.57 -20.68
C GLU A 100 1.10 -1.46 -21.60
N ASN A 101 0.18 -0.75 -22.26
CA ASN A 101 0.54 0.28 -23.23
C ASN A 101 1.19 1.51 -22.57
N LEU A 102 0.68 1.95 -21.42
CA LEU A 102 1.22 3.11 -20.70
C LEU A 102 2.66 2.87 -20.26
N ILE A 103 2.91 1.74 -19.58
CA ILE A 103 4.23 1.42 -19.02
C ILE A 103 5.23 1.14 -20.15
N THR A 104 4.84 0.41 -21.20
CA THR A 104 5.74 0.11 -22.32
C THR A 104 6.06 1.34 -23.15
N THR A 105 5.09 2.24 -23.36
CA THR A 105 5.37 3.54 -24.01
C THR A 105 6.36 4.35 -23.19
N ALA A 106 6.15 4.46 -21.86
CA ALA A 106 7.08 5.18 -20.99
C ALA A 106 8.50 4.56 -21.00
N ALA A 107 8.61 3.23 -20.94
CA ALA A 107 9.89 2.53 -21.02
C ALA A 107 10.59 2.75 -22.37
N GLN A 108 9.85 2.65 -23.48
CA GLN A 108 10.38 2.85 -24.82
C GLN A 108 10.83 4.30 -25.06
N ASP A 109 10.05 5.28 -24.58
CA ASP A 109 10.37 6.71 -24.73
C ASP A 109 11.60 7.12 -23.90
N VAL A 110 11.74 6.57 -22.70
CA VAL A 110 12.82 6.95 -21.75
C VAL A 110 14.09 6.14 -21.98
N LEU A 111 13.97 4.83 -22.22
CA LEU A 111 15.12 3.91 -22.30
C LEU A 111 15.44 3.46 -23.72
N GLY A 112 14.52 3.63 -24.68
CA GLY A 112 14.70 3.15 -26.05
C GLY A 112 14.55 1.62 -26.20
N THR A 113 14.16 0.90 -25.14
CA THR A 113 14.07 -0.56 -25.10
C THR A 113 13.02 -1.01 -24.09
N LEU A 114 12.42 -2.18 -24.31
CA LEU A 114 11.57 -2.88 -23.34
C LEU A 114 12.32 -3.96 -22.54
N LYS A 115 13.57 -4.26 -22.92
CA LYS A 115 14.44 -5.19 -22.21
C LYS A 115 15.37 -4.40 -21.30
N LEU A 116 15.24 -4.61 -20.00
CA LEU A 116 15.95 -3.87 -18.97
C LEU A 116 16.60 -4.80 -17.95
N THR A 117 17.55 -4.25 -17.19
CA THR A 117 18.20 -4.95 -16.08
C THR A 117 17.84 -4.26 -14.78
N TYR A 118 17.27 -5.00 -13.83
CA TYR A 118 16.94 -4.52 -12.50
C TYR A 118 17.62 -5.41 -11.45
N GLN A 119 18.58 -4.85 -10.70
CA GLN A 119 19.35 -5.56 -9.67
C GLN A 119 19.81 -6.96 -10.11
N ASP A 120 20.57 -7.02 -11.21
CA ASP A 120 21.10 -8.24 -11.84
C ASP A 120 20.06 -9.20 -12.44
N GLN A 121 18.78 -8.82 -12.47
CA GLN A 121 17.71 -9.57 -13.14
C GLN A 121 17.36 -8.96 -14.49
N GLU A 122 17.27 -9.78 -15.53
CA GLU A 122 16.74 -9.37 -16.83
C GLU A 122 15.21 -9.34 -16.78
N ILE A 123 14.63 -8.21 -17.16
CA ILE A 123 13.18 -7.99 -17.20
C ILE A 123 12.81 -7.64 -18.64
N ASP A 124 11.79 -8.32 -19.18
CA ASP A 124 11.25 -8.02 -20.50
C ASP A 124 9.84 -7.46 -20.35
N LEU A 125 9.69 -6.16 -20.64
CA LEU A 125 8.41 -5.47 -20.62
C LEU A 125 7.61 -5.68 -21.91
N THR A 126 8.09 -6.47 -22.87
CA THR A 126 7.37 -6.71 -24.14
C THR A 126 6.02 -7.39 -23.87
N PRO A 127 4.88 -6.78 -24.25
CA PRO A 127 3.56 -7.41 -24.13
C PRO A 127 3.40 -8.60 -25.10
N PRO A 128 2.45 -9.52 -24.84
CA PRO A 128 1.51 -9.51 -23.72
C PRO A 128 2.14 -10.05 -22.43
N TRP A 129 1.79 -9.44 -21.30
CA TRP A 129 2.21 -9.90 -19.98
C TRP A 129 1.37 -11.09 -19.51
N ARG A 130 1.96 -11.89 -18.62
CA ARG A 130 1.30 -13.08 -18.08
C ARG A 130 0.04 -12.65 -17.31
N ARG A 131 -1.08 -13.32 -17.56
CA ARG A 131 -2.35 -13.14 -16.83
C ARG A 131 -2.69 -14.46 -16.15
N VAL A 132 -2.86 -14.46 -14.83
CA VAL A 132 -3.13 -15.67 -14.05
C VAL A 132 -3.98 -15.32 -12.83
N THR A 133 -4.92 -16.16 -12.44
CA THR A 133 -5.72 -15.89 -11.23
C THR A 133 -4.91 -16.16 -9.96
N MET A 134 -5.27 -15.51 -8.85
CA MET A 134 -4.65 -15.77 -7.54
C MET A 134 -4.71 -17.26 -7.16
N HIS A 135 -5.83 -17.93 -7.45
CA HIS A 135 -6.00 -19.36 -7.18
C HIS A 135 -5.03 -20.23 -7.99
N GLU A 136 -4.90 -19.96 -9.30
CA GLU A 136 -4.03 -20.73 -10.19
C GLU A 136 -2.56 -20.58 -9.83
N ILE A 137 -2.11 -19.36 -9.53
CA ILE A 137 -0.69 -19.12 -9.22
C ILE A 137 -0.29 -19.71 -7.85
N ILE A 138 -1.19 -19.67 -6.86
CA ILE A 138 -0.95 -20.34 -5.58
C ILE A 138 -0.81 -21.84 -5.80
N LYS A 139 -1.69 -22.44 -6.60
CA LYS A 139 -1.62 -23.86 -6.94
C LYS A 139 -0.33 -24.21 -7.67
N GLU A 140 0.10 -23.38 -8.62
CA GLU A 140 1.36 -23.58 -9.36
C GLU A 140 2.59 -23.56 -8.44
N VAL A 141 2.67 -22.59 -7.52
CA VAL A 141 3.85 -22.37 -6.67
C VAL A 141 3.86 -23.28 -5.44
N THR A 142 2.70 -23.51 -4.83
CA THR A 142 2.59 -24.21 -3.53
C THR A 142 2.02 -25.63 -3.65
N GLY A 143 1.34 -25.94 -4.76
CA GLY A 143 0.56 -27.18 -4.92
C GLY A 143 -0.81 -27.17 -4.22
N LEU A 144 -1.13 -26.15 -3.43
CA LEU A 144 -2.42 -26.04 -2.74
C LEU A 144 -3.52 -25.57 -3.70
N ASP A 145 -4.58 -26.37 -3.84
CA ASP A 145 -5.76 -25.98 -4.61
C ASP A 145 -6.90 -25.57 -3.68
N PHE A 146 -7.04 -24.26 -3.48
CA PHE A 146 -8.03 -23.68 -2.60
C PHE A 146 -9.49 -23.96 -3.00
N ASN A 147 -9.73 -24.34 -4.27
CA ASN A 147 -11.08 -24.72 -4.72
C ASN A 147 -11.52 -26.10 -4.19
N THR A 148 -10.61 -26.87 -3.59
CA THR A 148 -10.88 -28.24 -3.14
C THR A 148 -11.20 -28.36 -1.66
N PHE A 149 -10.94 -27.31 -0.86
CA PHE A 149 -11.22 -27.33 0.57
C PHE A 149 -12.70 -27.10 0.84
N GLY A 150 -13.31 -27.96 1.68
CA GLY A 150 -14.70 -27.81 2.08
C GLY A 150 -14.90 -26.79 3.20
N THR A 151 -13.86 -26.56 4.01
CA THR A 151 -13.90 -25.61 5.14
C THR A 151 -12.61 -24.80 5.25
N VAL A 152 -12.70 -23.62 5.89
CA VAL A 152 -11.54 -22.78 6.19
C VAL A 152 -10.53 -23.50 7.09
N GLU A 153 -11.00 -24.29 8.06
CA GLU A 153 -10.13 -25.01 8.99
C GLU A 153 -9.32 -26.13 8.32
N GLU A 154 -9.88 -26.78 7.30
CA GLU A 154 -9.13 -27.73 6.46
C GLU A 154 -8.04 -27.01 5.65
N ALA A 155 -8.38 -25.88 5.04
CA ALA A 155 -7.44 -25.07 4.27
C ALA A 155 -6.30 -24.54 5.15
N LYS A 156 -6.60 -24.07 6.37
CA LYS A 156 -5.58 -23.60 7.33
C LYS A 156 -4.57 -24.69 7.67
N LYS A 157 -5.04 -25.90 7.98
CA LYS A 157 -4.15 -27.04 8.28
C LYS A 157 -3.24 -27.37 7.09
N ALA A 158 -3.78 -27.34 5.87
CA ALA A 158 -3.00 -27.58 4.66
C ALA A 158 -1.97 -26.45 4.44
N ALA A 159 -2.35 -25.19 4.69
CA ALA A 159 -1.46 -24.04 4.59
C ALA A 159 -0.32 -24.10 5.61
N GLU A 160 -0.62 -24.42 6.87
CA GLU A 160 0.38 -24.62 7.93
C GLU A 160 1.37 -25.74 7.58
N GLN A 161 0.88 -26.86 7.03
CA GLN A 161 1.72 -27.97 6.56
C GLN A 161 2.63 -27.56 5.39
N ALA A 162 2.19 -26.61 4.56
CA ALA A 162 3.01 -25.99 3.51
C ALA A 162 3.93 -24.86 4.02
N GLY A 163 3.99 -24.65 5.34
CA GLY A 163 4.83 -23.65 5.98
C GLY A 163 4.36 -22.22 5.74
N ILE A 164 3.06 -22.00 5.58
CA ILE A 164 2.42 -20.68 5.52
C ILE A 164 1.99 -20.31 6.95
N GLY A 165 2.38 -19.13 7.40
CA GLY A 165 1.91 -18.59 8.68
C GLY A 165 0.43 -18.21 8.55
N VAL A 166 -0.40 -18.68 9.48
CA VAL A 166 -1.84 -18.37 9.50
C VAL A 166 -2.13 -17.46 10.69
N PRO A 167 -2.26 -16.14 10.50
CA PRO A 167 -2.62 -15.23 11.58
C PRO A 167 -4.00 -15.54 12.16
N GLU A 168 -4.22 -15.25 13.45
CA GLU A 168 -5.54 -15.43 14.10
C GLU A 168 -6.64 -14.59 13.43
N ALA A 169 -6.28 -13.44 12.85
CA ALA A 169 -7.16 -12.58 12.08
C ALA A 169 -7.68 -13.24 10.78
N CYS A 170 -7.05 -14.32 10.31
CA CYS A 170 -7.44 -15.04 9.12
C CYS A 170 -8.71 -15.90 9.38
N LYS A 171 -9.88 -15.29 9.15
CA LYS A 171 -11.19 -15.89 9.48
C LYS A 171 -11.92 -16.50 8.29
N THR A 172 -11.51 -16.20 7.05
CA THR A 172 -12.22 -16.63 5.84
C THR A 172 -11.26 -17.27 4.83
N MET A 173 -11.81 -18.00 3.86
CA MET A 173 -11.03 -18.59 2.77
C MET A 173 -10.28 -17.52 1.96
N GLY A 174 -10.95 -16.37 1.69
CA GLY A 174 -10.35 -15.25 0.98
C GLY A 174 -9.13 -14.65 1.69
N HIS A 175 -9.21 -14.45 3.02
CA HIS A 175 -8.05 -13.97 3.79
C HIS A 175 -6.88 -14.97 3.75
N LEU A 176 -7.17 -16.27 3.84
CA LEU A 176 -6.12 -17.30 3.81
C LEU A 176 -5.46 -17.41 2.44
N LEU A 177 -6.26 -17.27 1.38
CA LEU A 177 -5.77 -17.24 0.01
C LEU A 177 -4.81 -16.06 -0.19
N ASN A 178 -5.20 -14.86 0.25
CA ASN A 178 -4.37 -13.66 0.14
C ASN A 178 -3.07 -13.81 0.95
N GLU A 179 -3.15 -14.28 2.18
CA GLU A 179 -1.96 -14.54 3.00
C GLU A 179 -1.01 -15.57 2.39
N THR A 180 -1.57 -16.61 1.78
CA THR A 180 -0.78 -17.61 1.06
C THR A 180 -0.08 -16.98 -0.15
N PHE A 181 -0.76 -16.10 -0.88
CA PHE A 181 -0.19 -15.36 -2.00
C PHE A 181 0.97 -14.46 -1.56
N GLU A 182 0.76 -13.60 -0.55
CA GLU A 182 1.77 -12.66 -0.06
C GLU A 182 3.03 -13.38 0.45
N GLN A 183 2.84 -14.48 1.21
CA GLN A 183 3.97 -15.19 1.82
C GLN A 183 4.75 -16.10 0.86
N LYS A 184 4.10 -16.67 -0.17
CA LYS A 184 4.71 -17.71 -1.02
C LYS A 184 4.84 -17.34 -2.49
N VAL A 185 4.01 -16.44 -3.01
CA VAL A 185 3.91 -16.17 -4.45
C VAL A 185 4.51 -14.82 -4.80
N GLU A 186 4.15 -13.73 -4.11
CA GLU A 186 4.49 -12.35 -4.50
C GLU A 186 5.96 -12.20 -4.91
N ALA A 187 6.90 -12.60 -4.04
CA ALA A 187 8.34 -12.44 -4.27
C ALA A 187 8.88 -13.26 -5.46
N THR A 188 8.13 -14.23 -5.97
CA THR A 188 8.52 -15.06 -7.12
C THR A 188 8.17 -14.43 -8.48
N LEU A 189 7.32 -13.40 -8.49
CA LEU A 189 6.81 -12.76 -9.71
C LEU A 189 7.80 -11.75 -10.30
N ILE A 190 8.85 -12.26 -10.94
CA ILE A 190 9.94 -11.42 -11.49
C ILE A 190 9.53 -10.71 -12.78
N GLN A 191 9.01 -11.44 -13.78
CA GLN A 191 8.50 -10.87 -15.02
C GLN A 191 7.13 -10.21 -14.80
N PRO A 192 6.76 -9.20 -15.61
CA PRO A 192 5.46 -8.55 -15.46
C PRO A 192 4.31 -9.56 -15.55
N THR A 193 3.54 -9.62 -14.47
CA THR A 193 2.45 -10.58 -14.30
C THR A 193 1.24 -9.89 -13.68
N PHE A 194 0.10 -9.96 -14.36
CA PHE A 194 -1.19 -9.60 -13.80
C PHE A 194 -1.76 -10.77 -13.00
N ILE A 195 -2.00 -10.54 -11.73
CA ILE A 195 -2.70 -11.46 -10.83
C ILE A 195 -4.17 -11.04 -10.82
N LEU A 196 -5.08 -11.96 -11.11
CA LEU A 196 -6.49 -11.68 -11.34
C LEU A 196 -7.41 -12.31 -10.28
N ASP A 197 -8.63 -11.79 -10.23
CA ASP A 197 -9.81 -12.39 -9.58
C ASP A 197 -9.63 -12.58 -8.06
N TYR A 198 -9.46 -11.47 -7.37
CA TYR A 198 -9.25 -11.42 -5.91
C TYR A 198 -10.53 -11.83 -5.15
N PRO A 199 -10.41 -12.32 -3.91
CA PRO A 199 -11.56 -12.51 -3.03
C PRO A 199 -12.32 -11.21 -2.73
N LYS A 200 -13.65 -11.30 -2.64
CA LYS A 200 -14.54 -10.16 -2.34
C LYS A 200 -14.23 -9.54 -0.99
N GLU A 201 -13.84 -10.33 0.00
CA GLU A 201 -13.63 -9.90 1.39
C GLU A 201 -12.50 -8.89 1.57
N ILE A 202 -11.51 -8.89 0.67
CA ILE A 202 -10.35 -8.00 0.69
C ILE A 202 -10.41 -6.91 -0.39
N SER A 203 -11.56 -6.73 -1.03
CA SER A 203 -11.73 -5.83 -2.17
C SER A 203 -13.00 -4.97 -2.00
N PRO A 204 -13.02 -4.04 -1.01
CA PRO A 204 -14.23 -3.36 -0.57
C PRO A 204 -14.83 -2.39 -1.61
N LEU A 205 -14.06 -1.97 -2.61
CA LEU A 205 -14.46 -0.99 -3.63
C LEU A 205 -14.65 -1.64 -5.02
N THR A 206 -14.52 -2.96 -5.12
CA THR A 206 -14.50 -3.66 -6.40
C THR A 206 -15.81 -4.36 -6.72
N LYS A 207 -16.23 -4.27 -8.00
CA LYS A 207 -17.36 -4.99 -8.55
C LYS A 207 -17.22 -6.52 -8.36
N PRO A 208 -18.27 -7.22 -7.90
CA PRO A 208 -18.30 -8.68 -7.92
C PRO A 208 -18.03 -9.24 -9.31
N HIS A 209 -17.33 -10.38 -9.38
CA HIS A 209 -17.03 -11.01 -10.65
C HIS A 209 -18.31 -11.44 -11.37
N ARG A 210 -18.43 -11.12 -12.66
CA ARG A 210 -19.63 -11.40 -13.48
C ARG A 210 -20.07 -12.88 -13.56
N SER A 211 -19.19 -13.82 -13.24
CA SER A 211 -19.42 -15.26 -13.40
C SER A 211 -18.81 -16.14 -12.30
N LYS A 212 -18.00 -15.59 -11.39
CA LYS A 212 -17.31 -16.36 -10.33
C LYS A 212 -17.74 -15.87 -8.94
N PRO A 213 -18.73 -16.52 -8.30
CA PRO A 213 -19.20 -16.13 -6.97
C PRO A 213 -18.07 -16.08 -5.94
N GLY A 214 -18.09 -15.08 -5.07
CA GLY A 214 -17.06 -14.87 -4.03
C GLY A 214 -15.80 -14.15 -4.51
N LEU A 215 -15.61 -13.97 -5.81
CA LEU A 215 -14.49 -13.22 -6.38
C LEU A 215 -14.93 -11.86 -6.92
N VAL A 216 -13.96 -11.00 -7.22
CA VAL A 216 -14.16 -9.66 -7.78
C VAL A 216 -13.33 -9.44 -9.03
N GLU A 217 -13.72 -8.49 -9.87
CA GLU A 217 -13.00 -8.13 -11.10
C GLU A 217 -11.85 -7.16 -10.78
N ARG A 218 -10.83 -7.66 -10.07
CA ARG A 218 -9.62 -6.94 -9.66
C ARG A 218 -8.38 -7.59 -10.27
N PHE A 219 -7.40 -6.77 -10.57
CA PHE A 219 -6.03 -7.22 -10.77
C PHE A 219 -5.02 -6.38 -10.00
N GLU A 220 -3.88 -7.00 -9.70
CA GLU A 220 -2.65 -6.28 -9.40
C GLU A 220 -1.57 -6.70 -10.38
N LEU A 221 -0.70 -5.76 -10.74
CA LEU A 221 0.48 -6.00 -11.56
C LEU A 221 1.68 -6.17 -10.65
N PHE A 222 2.37 -7.31 -10.78
CA PHE A 222 3.64 -7.54 -10.13
C PHE A 222 4.79 -7.53 -11.13
N ILE A 223 5.87 -6.83 -10.78
CA ILE A 223 7.15 -6.82 -11.50
C ILE A 223 8.25 -6.89 -10.42
N VAL A 224 9.31 -7.67 -10.65
CA VAL A 224 10.45 -7.84 -9.72
C VAL A 224 10.02 -8.21 -8.29
N GLY A 225 8.96 -9.02 -8.19
CA GLY A 225 8.39 -9.51 -6.93
C GLY A 225 7.73 -8.41 -6.09
N ARG A 226 7.19 -7.37 -6.74
CA ARG A 226 6.56 -6.22 -6.08
C ARG A 226 5.35 -5.73 -6.87
N GLU A 227 4.30 -5.38 -6.15
CA GLU A 227 3.14 -4.70 -6.72
C GLU A 227 3.55 -3.36 -7.34
N THR A 228 3.18 -3.14 -8.59
CA THR A 228 3.44 -1.91 -9.37
C THR A 228 2.15 -1.16 -9.67
N ALA A 229 1.04 -1.88 -9.83
CA ALA A 229 -0.27 -1.30 -10.07
C ALA A 229 -1.37 -2.15 -9.42
N ASN A 230 -2.49 -1.51 -9.08
CA ASN A 230 -3.72 -2.13 -8.61
C ASN A 230 -4.88 -1.55 -9.41
N SER A 231 -5.83 -2.38 -9.82
CA SER A 231 -6.90 -1.95 -10.72
C SER A 231 -8.10 -2.87 -10.63
N PHE A 232 -9.27 -2.34 -10.95
CA PHE A 232 -10.48 -3.12 -10.92
C PHE A 232 -11.60 -2.53 -11.79
N SER A 233 -12.60 -3.36 -12.07
CA SER A 233 -13.91 -2.88 -12.47
C SER A 233 -14.61 -2.31 -11.25
N GLU A 234 -15.06 -1.07 -11.35
CA GLU A 234 -15.53 -0.30 -10.21
C GLU A 234 -16.87 -0.79 -9.67
N LEU A 235 -16.99 -0.82 -8.34
CA LEU A 235 -18.28 -1.02 -7.70
C LEU A 235 -19.12 0.25 -7.84
N THR A 236 -20.18 0.16 -8.64
CA THR A 236 -21.09 1.28 -8.91
C THR A 236 -22.45 1.13 -8.22
N ASP A 237 -22.69 -0.01 -7.57
CA ASP A 237 -23.94 -0.26 -6.83
C ASP A 237 -23.86 0.40 -5.44
N PRO A 238 -24.65 1.47 -5.18
CA PRO A 238 -24.59 2.19 -3.90
C PRO A 238 -25.05 1.32 -2.72
N ILE A 239 -25.88 0.31 -2.93
CA ILE A 239 -26.38 -0.57 -1.87
C ILE A 239 -25.26 -1.51 -1.42
N ASP A 240 -24.62 -2.24 -2.35
CA ASP A 240 -23.46 -3.09 -2.03
C ASP A 240 -22.30 -2.24 -1.51
N GLN A 241 -22.09 -1.03 -2.04
CA GLN A 241 -21.05 -0.14 -1.55
C GLN A 241 -21.27 0.27 -0.08
N ARG A 242 -22.52 0.61 0.30
CA ARG A 242 -22.86 0.93 1.69
C ARG A 242 -22.58 -0.24 2.62
N GLU A 243 -23.05 -1.44 2.28
CA GLU A 243 -22.82 -2.65 3.09
C GLU A 243 -21.31 -2.88 3.35
N ARG A 244 -20.47 -2.68 2.34
CA ARG A 244 -19.02 -2.84 2.48
C ARG A 244 -18.36 -1.76 3.33
N LEU A 245 -18.80 -0.50 3.20
CA LEU A 245 -18.31 0.59 4.05
C LEU A 245 -18.74 0.43 5.50
N GLU A 246 -19.94 -0.09 5.76
CA GLU A 246 -20.40 -0.41 7.12
C GLU A 246 -19.55 -1.52 7.76
N ILE A 247 -19.16 -2.54 6.99
CA ILE A 247 -18.22 -3.58 7.45
C ILE A 247 -16.85 -2.96 7.80
N GLN A 248 -16.34 -2.06 6.95
CA GLN A 248 -15.07 -1.36 7.22
C GLN A 248 -15.17 -0.44 8.44
N ALA A 249 -16.25 0.31 8.58
CA ALA A 249 -16.50 1.15 9.74
C ALA A 249 -16.60 0.34 11.04
N ALA A 250 -17.18 -0.87 10.99
CA ALA A 250 -17.20 -1.79 12.12
C ALA A 250 -15.79 -2.29 12.49
N LYS A 251 -14.92 -2.58 11.51
CA LYS A 251 -13.50 -2.91 11.75
C LYS A 251 -12.77 -1.74 12.40
N LYS A 252 -12.96 -0.52 11.88
CA LYS A 252 -12.39 0.72 12.45
C LYS A 252 -12.82 0.92 13.89
N ALA A 253 -14.10 0.73 14.20
CA ALA A 253 -14.64 0.79 15.56
C ALA A 253 -14.06 -0.30 16.49
N ALA A 254 -13.69 -1.46 15.93
CA ALA A 254 -13.00 -2.54 16.63
C ALA A 254 -11.49 -2.32 16.81
N GLY A 255 -10.94 -1.20 16.34
CA GLY A 255 -9.54 -0.81 16.55
C GLY A 255 -8.61 -1.02 15.35
N ASP A 256 -9.14 -1.40 14.19
CA ASP A 256 -8.39 -1.42 12.94
C ASP A 256 -8.07 0.01 12.49
N LEU A 257 -6.77 0.36 12.45
CA LEU A 257 -6.31 1.71 12.13
C LEU A 257 -6.26 2.01 10.63
N GLU A 258 -6.37 0.99 9.79
CA GLU A 258 -6.33 1.08 8.32
C GLU A 258 -7.72 1.02 7.71
N ALA A 259 -8.70 0.50 8.46
CA ALA A 259 -10.10 0.44 8.03
C ALA A 259 -10.74 1.83 7.87
N GLN A 260 -11.63 1.91 6.88
CA GLN A 260 -12.27 3.14 6.43
C GLN A 260 -13.57 3.45 7.18
N GLY A 261 -13.97 4.72 7.21
CA GLY A 261 -15.29 5.14 7.69
C GLY A 261 -16.38 5.01 6.62
N VAL A 262 -17.62 5.36 6.97
CA VAL A 262 -18.69 5.52 5.98
C VAL A 262 -18.64 6.95 5.42
N ASP A 263 -18.28 7.07 4.15
CA ASP A 263 -18.33 8.35 3.42
C ASP A 263 -19.74 8.52 2.81
N GLU A 264 -20.61 9.22 3.53
CA GLU A 264 -22.00 9.46 3.10
C GLU A 264 -22.09 10.33 1.83
N ASP A 265 -21.14 11.24 1.62
CA ASP A 265 -21.11 12.07 0.41
C ASP A 265 -20.71 11.24 -0.82
N PHE A 266 -19.85 10.24 -0.65
CA PHE A 266 -19.50 9.30 -1.71
C PHE A 266 -20.69 8.40 -2.06
N LEU A 267 -21.39 7.87 -1.05
CA LEU A 267 -22.58 7.05 -1.27
C LEU A 267 -23.68 7.85 -1.97
N ALA A 268 -23.93 9.08 -1.54
CA ALA A 268 -24.87 9.98 -2.20
C ALA A 268 -24.49 10.23 -3.67
N ALA A 269 -23.20 10.37 -3.98
CA ALA A 269 -22.75 10.48 -5.38
C ALA A 269 -23.05 9.22 -6.19
N LEU A 270 -22.81 8.03 -5.66
CA LEU A 270 -23.14 6.77 -6.34
C LEU A 270 -24.65 6.61 -6.57
N GLU A 271 -25.48 7.11 -5.65
CA GLU A 271 -26.95 7.12 -5.77
C GLU A 271 -27.46 7.99 -6.94
N TYR A 272 -26.70 9.02 -7.35
CA TYR A 272 -26.99 9.76 -8.59
C TYR A 272 -26.71 8.95 -9.86
N GLY A 273 -25.90 7.89 -9.75
CA GLY A 273 -25.59 6.95 -10.82
C GLY A 273 -24.18 7.12 -11.36
N MET A 274 -23.30 6.17 -11.03
CA MET A 274 -21.99 6.04 -11.65
C MET A 274 -22.08 5.03 -12.83
N PRO A 275 -21.66 5.37 -14.06
CA PRO A 275 -21.59 4.41 -15.15
C PRO A 275 -20.61 3.27 -14.82
N PRO A 276 -20.74 2.06 -15.44
CA PRO A 276 -19.71 1.03 -15.36
C PRO A 276 -18.35 1.66 -15.68
N THR A 277 -17.33 1.42 -14.87
CA THR A 277 -16.06 2.14 -14.95
C THR A 277 -14.92 1.18 -14.64
N GLY A 278 -13.78 1.35 -15.29
CA GLY A 278 -12.51 0.75 -14.90
C GLY A 278 -11.65 1.80 -14.20
N GLY A 279 -11.06 1.45 -13.06
CA GLY A 279 -10.09 2.28 -12.37
C GLY A 279 -8.73 1.60 -12.25
N LEU A 280 -7.67 2.40 -12.21
CA LEU A 280 -6.28 1.97 -12.21
C LEU A 280 -5.44 2.91 -11.36
N GLY A 281 -4.73 2.37 -10.38
CA GLY A 281 -3.68 3.05 -9.62
C GLY A 281 -2.30 2.47 -9.96
N ILE A 282 -1.31 3.33 -10.22
CA ILE A 282 0.09 2.91 -10.44
C ILE A 282 1.00 3.67 -9.47
N GLY A 283 1.86 2.94 -8.77
CA GLY A 283 2.90 3.52 -7.92
C GLY A 283 4.04 4.09 -8.77
N ILE A 284 4.05 5.41 -8.99
CA ILE A 284 5.00 6.07 -9.89
C ILE A 284 6.43 5.94 -9.39
N ASP A 285 6.67 6.08 -8.08
CA ASP A 285 8.03 5.92 -7.54
C ASP A 285 8.57 4.50 -7.79
N ARG A 286 7.72 3.47 -7.65
CA ARG A 286 8.12 2.08 -7.94
C ARG A 286 8.41 1.87 -9.43
N LEU A 287 7.61 2.47 -10.32
CA LEU A 287 7.87 2.43 -11.75
C LEU A 287 9.18 3.15 -12.12
N VAL A 288 9.45 4.32 -11.54
CA VAL A 288 10.72 5.02 -11.74
C VAL A 288 11.88 4.16 -11.24
N MET A 289 11.75 3.53 -10.06
CA MET A 289 12.78 2.62 -9.55
C MET A 289 13.12 1.52 -10.56
N LEU A 290 12.10 0.87 -11.13
CA LEU A 290 12.27 -0.16 -12.14
C LEU A 290 13.03 0.36 -13.37
N LEU A 291 12.57 1.49 -13.93
CA LEU A 291 13.14 2.05 -15.17
C LEU A 291 14.55 2.63 -14.98
N THR A 292 14.92 3.04 -13.77
CA THR A 292 16.25 3.59 -13.46
C THR A 292 17.18 2.60 -12.77
N ASN A 293 16.78 1.34 -12.61
CA ASN A 293 17.52 0.32 -11.85
C ASN A 293 17.88 0.78 -10.42
N ALA A 294 16.96 1.50 -9.76
CA ALA A 294 17.17 1.96 -8.40
C ALA A 294 16.75 0.88 -7.39
N PRO A 295 17.63 0.48 -6.46
CA PRO A 295 17.32 -0.56 -5.48
C PRO A 295 16.39 -0.08 -4.36
N SER A 296 16.33 1.23 -4.12
CA SER A 296 15.57 1.86 -3.04
C SER A 296 14.73 3.04 -3.54
N ILE A 297 13.54 3.21 -2.98
CA ILE A 297 12.65 4.35 -3.25
C ILE A 297 13.32 5.69 -2.91
N ARG A 298 14.28 5.67 -1.97
CA ARG A 298 15.06 6.85 -1.57
C ARG A 298 15.97 7.38 -2.66
N ASP A 299 16.28 6.57 -3.66
CA ASP A 299 17.15 6.95 -4.78
C ASP A 299 16.36 7.66 -5.90
N VAL A 300 15.02 7.59 -5.86
CA VAL A 300 14.13 8.21 -6.85
C VAL A 300 13.30 9.37 -6.28
N ILE A 301 13.32 9.57 -4.96
CA ILE A 301 12.74 10.72 -4.28
C ILE A 301 13.89 11.66 -3.90
N ALA A 302 13.85 12.92 -4.37
CA ALA A 302 14.92 13.89 -4.13
C ALA A 302 15.16 14.19 -2.63
N PHE A 303 14.09 14.18 -1.83
CA PHE A 303 14.11 14.43 -0.39
C PHE A 303 13.27 13.38 0.35
N PRO A 304 13.76 12.14 0.49
CA PRO A 304 13.01 11.09 1.15
C PRO A 304 12.91 11.37 2.65
N LEU A 305 11.86 10.88 3.31
CA LEU A 305 11.74 11.05 4.75
C LEU A 305 12.84 10.23 5.43
N LEU A 306 13.76 10.94 6.08
CA LEU A 306 14.77 10.32 6.91
C LEU A 306 14.19 10.14 8.31
N LYS A 307 14.44 8.97 8.91
CA LYS A 307 14.35 8.87 10.38
C LYS A 307 15.25 9.98 10.92
N SER A 308 14.69 10.84 11.76
CA SER A 308 15.47 11.93 12.33
C SER A 308 16.72 11.34 13.00
N SER A 309 17.90 11.69 12.49
CA SER A 309 19.13 11.58 13.28
C SER A 309 19.12 12.58 14.44
N SER A 310 18.06 13.38 14.54
CA SER A 310 17.86 14.54 15.40
C SER A 310 16.78 14.34 16.46
N ALA A 311 16.57 13.10 16.93
CA ALA A 311 16.44 12.93 18.36
C ALA A 311 17.87 13.00 18.94
N VAL A 312 18.51 14.18 18.86
CA VAL A 312 19.73 14.41 19.63
C VAL A 312 19.28 14.27 21.07
N ALA A 313 19.90 13.35 21.80
CA ALA A 313 19.70 13.26 23.22
C ALA A 313 20.02 14.64 23.82
N GLN A 314 19.00 15.26 24.38
CA GLN A 314 19.11 16.51 25.12
C GLN A 314 19.92 16.29 26.39
N SER A 315 19.67 15.17 27.07
CA SER A 315 20.39 14.76 28.26
C SER A 315 20.48 13.24 28.34
N VAL A 316 21.55 12.76 28.98
CA VAL A 316 21.76 11.34 29.27
C VAL A 316 22.22 11.22 30.71
N ASP A 317 21.57 10.33 31.46
CA ASP A 317 21.91 10.00 32.84
C ASP A 317 21.95 8.48 33.03
N TYR A 318 22.66 8.00 34.05
CA TYR A 318 22.87 6.57 34.26
C TYR A 318 22.83 6.18 35.74
N ASP A 319 21.90 5.29 36.09
CA ASP A 319 21.80 4.67 37.41
C ASP A 319 22.66 3.39 37.42
N ALA A 320 23.82 3.45 38.08
CA ALA A 320 24.75 2.33 38.13
C ALA A 320 24.28 1.16 39.00
N GLU A 321 23.43 1.40 40.01
CA GLU A 321 22.90 0.34 40.87
C GLU A 321 21.84 -0.48 40.14
N LYS A 322 21.00 0.19 39.35
CA LYS A 322 19.92 -0.45 38.57
C LYS A 322 20.30 -0.80 37.14
N LYS A 323 21.46 -0.33 36.66
CA LYS A 323 21.91 -0.46 35.26
C LYS A 323 20.90 0.14 34.27
N ILE A 324 20.36 1.31 34.61
CA ILE A 324 19.37 1.99 33.79
C ILE A 324 20.03 3.21 33.14
N LEU A 325 19.95 3.28 31.82
CA LEU A 325 20.34 4.44 31.04
C LEU A 325 19.10 5.28 30.72
N ASN A 326 19.08 6.51 31.22
CA ASN A 326 18.02 7.47 30.99
C ASN A 326 18.42 8.39 29.83
N ILE A 327 17.57 8.51 28.82
CA ILE A 327 17.80 9.41 27.69
C ILE A 327 16.58 10.31 27.52
N GLU A 328 16.81 11.62 27.58
CA GLU A 328 15.84 12.63 27.17
C GLU A 328 16.19 13.11 25.77
N PHE A 329 15.23 13.13 24.87
CA PHE A 329 15.40 13.61 23.52
C PHE A 329 14.88 15.05 23.37
N ASN A 330 15.42 15.82 22.42
CA ASN A 330 15.01 17.21 22.17
C ASN A 330 13.50 17.41 21.90
N ASN A 331 12.76 16.35 21.55
CA ASN A 331 11.31 16.39 21.39
C ASN A 331 10.55 16.25 22.74
N GLY A 332 11.27 16.21 23.86
CA GLY A 332 10.74 16.06 25.22
C GLY A 332 10.41 14.63 25.64
N SER A 333 10.65 13.64 24.77
CA SER A 333 10.43 12.23 25.12
C SER A 333 11.55 11.69 26.00
N VAL A 334 11.20 10.88 26.98
CA VAL A 334 12.14 10.31 27.96
C VAL A 334 12.03 8.79 27.96
N TYR A 335 13.16 8.12 27.81
CA TYR A 335 13.25 6.66 27.77
C TYR A 335 14.23 6.14 28.81
N TYR A 336 13.87 5.03 29.46
CA TYR A 336 14.73 4.26 30.34
C TYR A 336 15.11 2.96 29.63
N TYR A 337 16.40 2.76 29.38
CA TYR A 337 16.94 1.53 28.82
C TYR A 337 17.48 0.65 29.95
N ASN A 338 16.93 -0.55 30.06
CA ASN A 338 17.22 -1.48 31.14
C ASN A 338 18.44 -2.36 30.82
N ASP A 339 19.14 -2.81 31.87
CA ASP A 339 20.30 -3.71 31.78
C ASP A 339 21.46 -3.20 30.91
N VAL A 340 21.59 -1.87 30.76
CA VAL A 340 22.69 -1.27 29.98
C VAL A 340 23.97 -1.31 30.81
N PRO A 341 25.07 -1.91 30.32
CA PRO A 341 26.35 -1.90 31.03
C PRO A 341 26.93 -0.49 31.16
N GLU A 342 27.61 -0.21 32.27
CA GLU A 342 28.26 1.09 32.52
C GLU A 342 29.30 1.44 31.43
N SER A 343 29.95 0.43 30.82
CA SER A 343 30.86 0.64 29.69
C SER A 343 30.15 1.26 28.49
N VAL A 344 28.93 0.82 28.18
CA VAL A 344 28.14 1.34 27.05
C VAL A 344 27.71 2.78 27.29
N TYR A 345 27.36 3.14 28.53
CA TYR A 345 27.11 4.53 28.91
C TYR A 345 28.37 5.42 28.76
N LYS A 346 29.53 4.93 29.23
CA LYS A 346 30.80 5.67 29.10
C LYS A 346 31.20 5.86 27.63
N GLU A 347 30.99 4.86 26.79
CA GLU A 347 31.25 4.93 25.36
C GLU A 347 30.27 5.89 24.66
N LEU A 348 28.98 5.84 24.99
CA LEU A 348 27.97 6.79 24.48
C LEU A 348 28.33 8.24 24.79
N LYS A 349 28.78 8.54 26.02
CA LYS A 349 29.15 9.90 26.44
C LYS A 349 30.40 10.44 25.74
N ASN A 350 31.31 9.56 25.36
CA ASN A 350 32.57 9.91 24.69
C ASN A 350 32.51 9.73 23.16
N ALA A 351 31.38 9.28 22.63
CA ALA A 351 31.22 9.04 21.20
C ALA A 351 31.31 10.36 20.41
N PRO A 352 31.95 10.37 19.22
CA PRO A 352 31.97 11.54 18.34
C PRO A 352 30.56 12.02 17.93
N SER A 353 29.60 11.09 17.89
CA SER A 353 28.18 11.36 17.64
C SER A 353 27.35 10.46 18.55
N MET A 354 26.75 11.07 19.58
CA MET A 354 25.89 10.38 20.53
C MET A 354 24.70 9.69 19.86
N GLY A 355 24.08 10.33 18.86
CA GLY A 355 22.95 9.76 18.12
C GLY A 355 23.33 8.55 17.26
N GLN A 356 24.48 8.59 16.57
CA GLN A 356 24.96 7.43 15.81
C GLN A 356 25.30 6.26 16.72
N TYR A 357 26.00 6.52 17.83
CA TYR A 357 26.34 5.49 18.79
C TYR A 357 25.07 4.87 19.41
N PHE A 358 24.11 5.71 19.82
CA PHE A 358 22.84 5.27 20.36
C PHE A 358 22.08 4.34 19.39
N ASN A 359 21.96 4.72 18.12
CA ASN A 359 21.28 3.90 17.12
C ASN A 359 21.99 2.55 16.88
N GLN A 360 23.32 2.53 16.89
CA GLN A 360 24.10 1.33 16.58
C GLN A 360 24.23 0.36 17.76
N PHE A 361 24.26 0.89 18.98
CA PHE A 361 24.65 0.12 20.17
C PHE A 361 23.59 0.06 21.26
N ILE A 362 22.51 0.84 21.18
CA ILE A 362 21.56 0.95 22.29
C ILE A 362 20.11 0.70 21.84
N GLN A 363 19.60 1.46 20.87
CA GLN A 363 18.18 1.57 20.54
C GLN A 363 17.43 0.24 20.46
N ASP A 364 17.98 -0.74 19.73
CA ASP A 364 17.33 -2.04 19.50
C ASP A 364 18.02 -3.19 20.27
N LYS A 365 18.99 -2.87 21.13
CA LYS A 365 19.81 -3.88 21.87
C LYS A 365 19.41 -4.04 23.32
N TYR A 366 18.66 -3.10 23.88
CA TYR A 366 18.22 -3.10 25.27
C TYR A 366 16.70 -2.87 25.33
N GLY A 367 16.05 -3.53 26.29
CA GLY A 367 14.63 -3.27 26.56
C GLY A 367 14.45 -1.83 27.07
N CYS A 368 13.44 -1.12 26.58
CA CYS A 368 13.20 0.26 26.94
C CYS A 368 11.76 0.54 27.37
N ASP A 369 11.62 1.41 28.37
CA ASP A 369 10.33 1.94 28.83
C ASP A 369 10.26 3.43 28.51
N ARG A 370 9.17 3.86 27.86
CA ARG A 370 8.90 5.28 27.64
C ARG A 370 8.21 5.87 28.86
N VAL A 371 8.80 6.92 29.43
CA VAL A 371 8.35 7.56 30.67
C VAL A 371 7.59 8.85 30.40
N LYS A 372 7.94 9.56 29.31
CA LYS A 372 7.34 10.84 28.91
C LYS A 372 7.29 10.97 27.39
#